data_AF-A0A3M7PCJ3-F1
#
_entry.id   AF-A0A3M7PCJ3-F1
#
_cell.length_a   1.000
_cell.length_b   1.000
_cell.length_c   1.000
_cell.angle_alpha   90.00
_cell.angle_beta   90.00
_cell.angle_gamma   90.00
#
_symmetry.space_group_name_H-M   'P 1'
#
loop_
_entity.id
_entity.type
_entity.pdbx_description
1 polymer ?
#
loop_
_entity_poly.entity_id
_entity_poly.type
_entity_poly.pdbx_seq_one_letter_code
_entity_poly.pdbx_strand_id
1 'polypeptide(L)' 'MKLVREINKRGSFRYNFLSNRIVSRWNDLSQSVVNAETVNSFKSAIDKEVFGMVQRKRRKTATAQLELNAVWC' A
#
# COMPACT_ATOMS: atom_id res chain seq x y z
N MET A 1 -8.83 15.77 -8.71
CA MET A 1 -8.84 16.53 -7.44
C MET A 1 -7.40 16.57 -6.93
N LYS A 2 -6.85 17.73 -6.55
CA LYS A 2 -5.44 17.85 -6.11
C LYS A 2 -5.42 18.31 -4.65
N LEU A 3 -4.78 17.53 -3.78
CA LEU A 3 -4.62 17.89 -2.37
C LEU A 3 -3.55 18.97 -2.24
N VAL A 4 -3.88 20.07 -1.58
CA VAL A 4 -2.92 21.16 -1.33
C VAL A 4 -2.22 20.91 0.00
N ARG A 5 -0.91 21.17 0.05
CA ARG A 5 -0.11 21.09 1.27
C ARG A 5 -0.70 22.02 2.34
N GLU A 6 -1.03 21.47 3.50
CA GLU A 6 -1.43 22.28 4.64
C GLU A 6 -0.18 22.83 5.33
N ILE A 7 0.03 24.15 5.25
CA ILE A 7 1.09 24.83 6.01
C ILE A 7 0.46 25.33 7.30
N ASN A 8 0.44 24.48 8.33
CA ASN A 8 0.01 24.93 9.65
C ASN A 8 1.15 25.71 10.30
N LYS A 9 1.06 27.05 10.24
CA LYS A 9 2.07 27.98 10.77
C LYS A 9 2.33 27.82 12.28
N ARG A 10 1.38 27.23 13.03
CA ARG A 10 1.51 26.94 14.47
C ARG A 10 1.76 25.45 14.78
N GLY A 11 1.77 24.59 13.76
CA GLY A 11 2.02 23.15 13.90
C GLY A 11 3.51 22.85 14.07
N SER A 12 3.84 21.75 14.74
CA SER A 12 5.24 21.32 14.85
C SER A 12 5.84 21.03 13.47
N PHE A 13 7.14 21.30 13.30
CA PHE A 13 7.85 20.99 12.04
C PHE A 13 7.67 19.53 11.61
N ARG A 14 7.63 18.60 12.57
CA ARG A 14 7.38 17.17 12.30
C ARG A 14 5.99 16.90 11.76
N TYR A 15 4.97 17.59 12.29
CA TYR A 15 3.60 17.47 11.81
C TYR A 15 3.49 17.94 10.35
N ASN A 16 4.02 19.14 10.06
CA ASN A 16 4.04 19.68 8.70
C ASN A 16 4.84 18.78 7.74
N PHE A 17 5.96 18.19 8.17
CA PHE A 17 6.74 17.25 7.37
C PHE A 17 5.95 15.99 7.00
N LEU A 18 5.33 15.33 8.00
CA LEU A 18 4.57 14.09 7.78
C LEU A 18 3.34 14.33 6.91
N SER A 19 2.56 15.38 7.21
CA SER A 19 1.38 15.74 6.42
C SER A 19 1.74 16.06 4.97
N ASN A 20 2.81 16.84 4.74
CA ASN A 20 3.23 17.18 3.38
C ASN A 20 3.79 15.98 2.60
N ARG A 21 4.48 15.06 3.28
CA ARG A 21 4.96 13.82 2.66
C ARG A 21 3.81 12.92 2.23
N ILE A 22 2.79 12.79 3.09
CA ILE A 22 1.58 12.03 2.81
C ILE A 22 0.82 12.69 1.64
N VAL A 23 0.55 13.99 1.69
CA VAL A 23 -0.14 14.73 0.62
C VAL A 23 0.57 14.60 -0.73
N SER A 24 1.91 14.66 -0.75
CA SER A 24 2.66 14.48 -2.00
C SER A 24 2.45 13.07 -2.56
N ARG A 25 2.54 12.03 -1.73
CA ARG A 25 2.27 10.64 -2.15
C ARG A 25 0.85 10.43 -2.67
N TRP A 26 -0.15 11.05 -2.03
CA TRP A 26 -1.54 10.97 -2.50
C TRP A 26 -1.74 11.64 -3.86
N ASN A 27 -1.08 12.76 -4.11
CA ASN A 27 -1.15 13.45 -5.40
C ASN A 27 -0.42 12.71 -6.53
N ASP A 28 0.55 11.87 -6.19
CA ASP A 28 1.32 11.06 -7.15
C ASP A 28 0.64 9.72 -7.47
N LEU A 29 -0.51 9.41 -6.85
CA LEU A 29 -1.27 8.19 -7.16
C LEU A 29 -1.73 8.19 -8.61
N SER A 30 -1.61 7.04 -9.26
CA SER A 30 -2.10 6.89 -10.63
C SER A 30 -3.64 6.98 -10.70
N GLN A 31 -4.15 7.51 -11.81
CA GLN A 31 -5.58 7.72 -11.98
C GLN A 31 -6.38 6.42 -11.94
N SER A 32 -5.77 5.29 -12.31
CA SER A 32 -6.37 3.96 -12.19
C SER A 32 -6.62 3.55 -10.74
N VAL A 33 -5.73 3.95 -9.81
CA VAL A 33 -5.93 3.72 -8.37
C VAL A 33 -7.00 4.65 -7.84
N VAL A 34 -6.96 5.93 -8.20
CA VAL A 34 -7.99 6.91 -7.78
C VAL A 34 -9.39 6.50 -8.28
N ASN A 35 -9.48 5.95 -9.49
CA ASN A 35 -10.74 5.52 -10.11
C ASN A 35 -11.06 4.04 -9.86
N ALA A 36 -10.45 3.41 -8.87
CA ALA A 36 -10.72 2.02 -8.55
C ALA A 36 -12.22 1.79 -8.29
N GLU A 37 -12.79 0.78 -8.96
CA GLU A 37 -14.23 0.51 -8.97
C GLU A 37 -14.79 0.13 -7.59
N THR A 38 -13.95 -0.43 -6.71
CA THR A 38 -14.36 -0.88 -5.38
C THR A 38 -13.35 -0.44 -4.33
N VAL A 39 -13.80 -0.34 -3.08
CA VAL A 39 -12.92 -0.06 -1.93
C VAL A 39 -11.83 -1.13 -1.78
N ASN A 40 -12.12 -2.38 -2.14
CA ASN A 40 -11.13 -3.47 -2.05
C ASN A 40 -10.05 -3.36 -3.12
N SER A 41 -10.42 -3.04 -4.36
CA SER A 41 -9.44 -2.81 -5.43
C SER A 41 -8.60 -1.56 -5.14
N PHE A 42 -9.21 -0.51 -4.59
CA PHE A 42 -8.51 0.68 -4.12
C PHE A 42 -7.47 0.36 -3.05
N LYS A 43 -7.85 -0.36 -1.98
CA LYS A 43 -6.94 -0.78 -0.91
C LYS A 43 -5.77 -1.60 -1.45
N SER A 44 -6.07 -2.61 -2.28
CA SER A 44 -5.03 -3.46 -2.86
C SER A 44 -4.05 -2.68 -3.74
N ALA A 45 -4.54 -1.68 -4.47
CA ALA A 45 -3.70 -0.85 -5.31
C ALA A 45 -2.82 0.12 -4.50
N ILE A 46 -3.36 0.73 -3.44
CA ILE A 46 -2.59 1.56 -2.50
C ILE A 46 -1.52 0.74 -1.78
N ASP A 47 -1.84 -0.47 -1.33
CA ASP A 47 -0.87 -1.36 -0.68
C ASP A 47 0.35 -1.61 -1.59
N LYS A 48 0.10 -1.77 -2.88
CA LYS A 48 1.16 -1.98 -3.89
C LYS A 48 1.94 -0.70 -4.20
N GLU A 49 1.25 0.41 -4.47
CA GLU A 49 1.85 1.64 -5.02
C GLU A 49 2.50 2.52 -3.94
N VAL A 50 1.92 2.57 -2.74
CA VAL A 50 2.38 3.43 -1.64
C VAL A 50 3.27 2.69 -0.65
N PHE A 51 2.86 1.49 -0.25
CA PHE A 51 3.53 0.72 0.81
C PHE A 51 4.48 -0.34 0.28
N GLY A 52 4.53 -0.56 -1.05
CA GLY A 52 5.34 -1.61 -1.66
C GLY A 52 4.98 -3.01 -1.17
N MET A 53 3.78 -3.17 -0.59
CA MET A 53 3.27 -4.45 -0.13
C MET A 53 2.78 -5.25 -1.32
N VAL A 54 3.74 -5.80 -2.07
CA VAL A 54 3.46 -6.96 -2.89
C VAL A 54 3.18 -8.08 -1.91
N GLN A 55 1.92 -8.49 -1.80
CA GLN A 55 1.52 -9.73 -1.15
C GLN A 55 2.42 -10.83 -1.73
N ARG A 56 3.51 -11.18 -1.03
CA ARG A 56 4.29 -12.37 -1.31
C ARG A 56 3.36 -13.52 -0.99
N LYS A 57 2.55 -13.93 -1.97
CA LYS A 57 1.87 -15.21 -1.95
C LYS A 57 3.01 -16.21 -1.74
N ARG A 58 3.20 -16.70 -0.52
CA ARG A 58 4.13 -17.79 -0.23
C ARG A 58 3.66 -18.93 -1.12
N ARG A 59 4.28 -19.09 -2.29
CA ARG A 59 4.09 -20.27 -3.12
C ARG A 59 4.64 -21.41 -2.29
N LYS A 60 3.75 -22.25 -1.74
CA LYS A 60 4.17 -23.58 -1.31
C LYS A 60 4.67 -24.28 -2.56
N THR A 61 5.95 -24.62 -2.60
CA THR A 61 6.49 -25.46 -3.68
C THR A 61 5.82 -26.83 -3.58
N ALA A 62 5.58 -27.49 -4.72
CA ALA A 62 4.97 -28.82 -4.74
C ALA A 62 5.74 -29.83 -3.87
N THR A 63 7.06 -29.66 -3.79
CA THR A 63 7.96 -30.38 -2.88
C THR A 63 7.60 -30.20 -1.40
N ALA A 64 7.34 -28.97 -0.95
CA ALA A 64 6.99 -28.71 0.45
C ALA A 64 5.61 -29.29 0.86
N GLN A 65 4.68 -29.44 -0.10
CA GLN A 65 3.40 -30.09 0.16
C GLN A 65 3.53 -31.63 0.19
N LEU A 66 4.41 -32.20 -0.64
CA LEU A 66 4.71 -33.63 -0.62
C LEU A 66 5.44 -34.06 0.66
N GLU A 67 6.41 -33.27 1.13
CA GLU A 67 7.11 -33.53 2.39
C GLU A 67 6.18 -33.46 3.59
N LEU A 68 5.27 -32.48 3.63
CA LEU A 68 4.22 -32.43 4.67
C LEU A 68 3.31 -33.66 4.62
N ASN A 69 2.94 -34.14 3.44
CA ASN A 69 2.09 -35.33 3.31
C ASN A 69 2.84 -36.64 3.63
N ALA A 70 4.17 -36.66 3.53
CA ALA A 70 4.99 -37.82 3.85
C ALA A 70 5.26 -37.98 5.36
N VAL A 71 5.18 -36.90 6.14
CA VAL A 71 5.38 -36.92 7.60
C VAL A 71 4.16 -37.48 8.36
N TRP A 72 2.99 -37.50 7.73
CA TRP A 72 1.74 -38.00 8.33
C TRP A 72 1.28 -39.35 7.74
N CYS A 73 2.14 -40.05 7.00
CA CYS A 73 1.93 -41.42 6.52
C CYS A 73 2.78 -42.42 7.31
#